data_AF-A0ABD5X7R0-F1
#
_entry.id   AF-A0ABD5X7R0-F1
#
_cell.length_a   1.000
_cell.length_b   1.000
_cell.length_c   1.000
_cell.angle_alpha   90.00
_cell.angle_beta   90.00
_cell.angle_gamma   90.00
#
_symmetry.space_group_name_H-M   'P 1'
#
loop_
_entity.id
_entity.type
_entity.pdbx_description
1 polymer ?
#
loop_
_entity_poly.entity_id
_entity_poly.type
_entity_poly.pdbx_seq_one_letter_code
_entity_poly.pdbx_strand_id
1 'polypeptide(L)'
;MASQAEIDRLRLEADTIMTRYQEVERALKQAREQSGDQWETGELTLTLEAPTGESLTVTLDFEAAPANNAESRYERANELEAVLQRKQQIVEQLQPMPAHPVAYLICYHLDHVDGNYPKSMAGYLDAERDRVEQLCKDMEAAEILERIESGTVKQRNVKAKKTNEVRQHHTYYRLSREGDHLLRFLSEPEGQLNHLRHLPDAKTILQQVVNDDPHSPRMTAVDETMQFEYVRHLYRTLRQVGLVVESDRTPAKRDDSASQKDGDSTHGQTYYTPTDKADEVLEALEA
;
A
#
# COMPACT_ATOMS: atom_id res chain seq x y z
N MET A 1 -14.28 8.01 -2.74
CA MET A 1 -13.18 7.35 -3.45
C MET A 1 -13.44 7.47 -4.93
N ALA A 2 -12.45 7.87 -5.74
CA ALA A 2 -12.57 7.86 -7.19
C ALA A 2 -12.91 6.44 -7.66
N SER A 3 -13.94 6.28 -8.49
CA SER A 3 -14.30 4.98 -9.09
C SER A 3 -14.44 5.12 -10.59
N GLN A 4 -14.17 4.03 -11.32
CA GLN A 4 -14.34 4.03 -12.78
C GLN A 4 -15.78 4.39 -13.17
N ALA A 5 -16.77 3.87 -12.42
CA ALA A 5 -18.17 4.18 -12.64
C ALA A 5 -18.52 5.67 -12.47
N GLU A 6 -17.87 6.37 -11.54
CA GLU A 6 -18.04 7.82 -11.35
C GLU A 6 -17.44 8.62 -12.51
N ILE A 7 -16.24 8.24 -12.97
CA ILE A 7 -15.60 8.85 -14.14
C ILE A 7 -16.46 8.67 -15.39
N ASP A 8 -16.93 7.45 -15.62
CA ASP A 8 -17.78 7.12 -16.76
C ASP A 8 -19.10 7.90 -16.70
N ARG A 9 -19.69 8.05 -15.50
CA ARG A 9 -20.89 8.87 -15.30
C ARG A 9 -20.64 10.34 -15.64
N LEU A 10 -19.57 10.94 -15.11
CA LEU A 10 -19.23 12.35 -15.38
C LEU A 10 -19.00 12.61 -16.87
N ARG A 11 -18.31 11.71 -17.57
CA ARG A 11 -18.12 11.78 -19.02
C ARG A 11 -19.44 11.67 -19.78
N LEU A 12 -20.30 10.72 -19.40
CA LEU A 12 -21.62 10.57 -20.00
C LEU A 12 -22.51 11.80 -19.79
N GLU A 13 -22.50 12.39 -18.59
CA GLU A 13 -23.20 13.64 -18.29
C GLU A 13 -22.70 14.78 -19.19
N ALA A 14 -21.39 14.95 -19.31
CA ALA A 14 -20.76 15.97 -20.15
C ALA A 14 -21.10 15.78 -21.64
N ASP A 15 -20.95 14.56 -22.17
CA ASP A 15 -21.30 14.21 -23.55
C ASP A 15 -22.79 14.48 -23.82
N THR A 16 -23.66 14.19 -22.85
CA THR A 16 -25.11 14.43 -22.96
C THR A 16 -25.42 15.92 -23.02
N ILE A 17 -24.80 16.73 -22.16
CA ILE A 17 -24.95 18.20 -22.17
C ILE A 17 -24.51 18.76 -23.52
N MET A 18 -23.36 18.31 -24.05
CA MET A 18 -22.84 18.77 -25.33
C MET A 18 -23.69 18.31 -26.52
N THR A 19 -24.22 17.09 -26.49
CA THR A 19 -25.09 16.56 -27.56
C THR A 19 -26.47 17.20 -27.55
N ARG A 20 -26.97 17.61 -26.37
CA ARG A 20 -28.25 18.31 -26.17
C ARG A 20 -28.07 19.81 -25.96
N TYR A 21 -26.99 20.39 -26.48
CA TYR A 21 -26.57 21.77 -26.22
C TYR A 21 -27.71 22.80 -26.31
N GLN A 22 -28.48 22.78 -27.40
CA GLN A 22 -29.56 23.75 -27.64
C GLN A 22 -30.75 23.57 -26.68
N GLU A 23 -31.01 22.34 -26.25
CA GLU A 23 -32.06 22.03 -25.29
C GLU A 23 -31.66 22.54 -23.91
N VAL A 24 -30.42 22.27 -23.50
CA VAL A 24 -29.84 22.75 -22.24
C VAL A 24 -29.78 24.28 -22.20
N GLU A 25 -29.30 24.92 -23.27
CA GLU A 25 -29.23 26.38 -23.38
C GLU A 25 -30.62 27.02 -23.24
N ARG A 26 -31.63 26.44 -23.89
CA ARG A 26 -33.00 26.91 -23.80
C ARG A 26 -33.55 26.75 -22.39
N ALA A 27 -33.30 25.61 -21.75
CA ALA A 27 -33.75 25.34 -20.39
C ALA A 27 -33.11 26.29 -19.37
N LEU A 28 -31.80 26.52 -19.46
CA LEU A 28 -31.09 27.51 -18.62
C LEU A 28 -31.63 28.92 -18.83
N LYS A 29 -31.86 29.33 -20.09
CA LYS A 29 -32.43 30.65 -20.40
C LYS A 29 -33.85 30.80 -19.84
N GLN A 30 -34.70 29.80 -20.01
CA GLN A 30 -36.06 29.81 -19.47
C GLN A 30 -36.05 29.85 -17.94
N ALA A 31 -35.19 29.07 -17.30
CA ALA A 31 -35.03 29.08 -15.84
C ALA A 31 -34.60 30.46 -15.33
N ARG A 32 -33.77 31.20 -16.07
CA ARG A 32 -33.36 32.58 -15.74
C ARG A 32 -34.47 33.62 -15.91
N GLU A 33 -35.48 33.32 -16.71
CA GLU A 33 -36.64 34.22 -16.92
C GLU A 33 -37.77 33.93 -15.92
N GLN A 34 -37.69 32.81 -15.18
CA GLN A 34 -38.70 32.36 -14.22
C GLN A 34 -38.20 32.49 -12.78
N SER A 35 -39.09 32.88 -11.87
CA SER A 35 -38.82 32.78 -10.43
C SER A 35 -38.93 31.32 -9.98
N GLY A 36 -38.00 30.84 -9.16
CA GLY A 36 -38.00 29.47 -8.64
C GLY A 36 -36.75 29.16 -7.81
N ASP A 37 -36.73 27.95 -7.23
CA ASP A 37 -35.72 27.49 -6.26
C ASP A 37 -34.28 27.53 -6.79
N GLN A 38 -34.09 27.44 -8.11
CA GLN A 38 -32.79 27.60 -8.78
C GLN A 38 -32.05 28.91 -8.44
N TRP A 39 -32.76 29.99 -8.06
CA TRP A 39 -32.14 31.24 -7.61
C TRP A 39 -31.58 31.16 -6.19
N GLU A 40 -32.07 30.23 -5.38
CA GLU A 40 -31.55 29.97 -4.02
C GLU A 40 -30.44 28.93 -4.03
N THR A 41 -30.55 27.89 -4.88
CA THR A 41 -29.57 26.81 -4.95
C THR A 41 -28.41 27.09 -5.90
N GLY A 42 -28.59 27.94 -6.90
CA GLY A 42 -27.62 28.12 -7.99
C GLY A 42 -27.58 26.94 -8.96
N GLU A 43 -28.53 26.02 -8.88
CA GLU A 43 -28.54 24.77 -9.64
C GLU A 43 -29.86 24.56 -10.38
N LEU A 44 -29.79 23.97 -11.57
CA LEU A 44 -30.94 23.55 -12.38
C LEU A 44 -30.85 22.06 -12.70
N THR A 45 -31.81 21.27 -12.22
CA THR A 45 -31.90 19.84 -12.54
C THR A 45 -32.71 19.62 -13.81
N LEU A 46 -32.15 18.89 -14.78
CA LEU A 46 -32.79 18.53 -16.04
C LEU A 46 -32.68 17.03 -16.30
N THR A 47 -33.73 16.45 -16.88
CA THR A 47 -33.68 15.11 -17.45
C THR A 47 -33.48 15.22 -18.95
N LEU A 48 -32.37 14.67 -19.44
CA LEU A 48 -31.96 14.70 -20.85
C LEU A 48 -31.86 13.27 -21.38
N GLU A 49 -32.13 13.08 -22.67
CA GLU A 49 -31.84 11.81 -23.33
C GLU A 49 -30.36 11.73 -23.70
N ALA A 50 -29.64 10.81 -23.08
CA ALA A 50 -28.22 10.55 -23.32
C ALA A 50 -27.97 10.04 -24.75
N PRO A 51 -26.74 10.13 -25.28
CA PRO A 51 -26.38 9.59 -26.58
C PRO A 51 -26.65 8.08 -26.72
N THR A 52 -26.66 7.35 -25.60
CA THR A 52 -26.98 5.93 -25.51
C THR A 52 -28.48 5.63 -25.63
N GLY A 53 -29.35 6.64 -25.62
CA GLY A 53 -30.81 6.52 -25.66
C GLY A 53 -31.50 6.42 -24.29
N GLU A 54 -30.72 6.40 -23.20
CA GLU A 54 -31.27 6.37 -21.84
C GLU A 54 -31.54 7.79 -21.31
N SER A 55 -32.56 7.97 -20.48
CA SER A 55 -32.80 9.25 -19.81
C SER A 55 -31.86 9.42 -18.62
N LEU A 56 -31.12 10.52 -18.61
CA LEU A 56 -30.14 10.89 -17.60
C LEU A 56 -30.58 12.17 -16.91
N THR A 57 -30.59 12.18 -15.58
CA THR A 57 -30.84 13.40 -14.81
C THR A 57 -29.51 14.06 -14.45
N VAL A 58 -29.35 15.32 -14.85
CA VAL A 58 -28.15 16.13 -14.64
C VAL A 58 -28.50 17.40 -13.87
N THR A 59 -27.66 17.74 -12.89
CA THR A 59 -27.74 19.00 -12.15
C THR A 59 -26.75 19.98 -12.75
N LEU A 60 -27.22 21.08 -13.30
CA LEU A 60 -26.42 22.09 -13.97
C LEU A 60 -26.18 23.27 -13.03
N ASP A 61 -25.00 23.87 -13.11
CA ASP A 61 -24.78 25.22 -12.62
C ASP A 61 -25.66 26.17 -13.46
N PHE A 62 -26.54 26.89 -12.76
CA PHE A 62 -27.55 27.78 -13.32
C PHE A 62 -26.95 29.01 -14.01
N GLU A 63 -25.81 29.50 -13.53
CA GLU A 63 -25.14 30.69 -14.07
C GLU A 63 -24.18 30.35 -15.21
N ALA A 64 -23.66 29.12 -15.23
CA ALA A 64 -22.76 28.65 -16.26
C ALA A 64 -23.44 28.42 -17.63
N ALA A 65 -22.66 28.54 -18.71
CA ALA A 65 -23.07 28.11 -20.04
C ALA A 65 -23.09 26.57 -20.13
N PRO A 66 -23.81 25.96 -21.11
CA PRO A 66 -23.78 24.51 -21.31
C PRO A 66 -22.36 23.97 -21.48
N ALA A 67 -21.51 24.67 -22.23
CA ALA A 67 -20.10 24.31 -22.43
C ALA A 67 -19.34 24.22 -21.10
N ASN A 68 -19.46 25.22 -20.23
CA ASN A 68 -18.79 25.25 -18.94
C ASN A 68 -19.30 24.14 -17.99
N ASN A 69 -20.60 23.85 -18.04
CA ASN A 69 -21.21 22.74 -17.30
C ASN A 69 -20.66 21.37 -17.72
N ALA A 70 -20.37 21.19 -19.02
CA ALA A 70 -19.75 19.98 -19.53
C ALA A 70 -18.24 19.95 -19.24
N GLU A 71 -17.56 21.09 -19.42
CA GLU A 71 -16.12 21.24 -19.18
C GLU A 71 -15.74 20.89 -17.74
N SER A 72 -16.42 21.44 -16.74
CA SER A 72 -16.15 21.13 -15.33
C SER A 72 -16.27 19.64 -14.99
N ARG A 73 -17.19 18.93 -15.67
CA ARG A 73 -17.34 17.48 -15.54
C ARG A 73 -16.21 16.71 -16.19
N TYR A 74 -15.76 17.12 -17.38
CA TYR A 74 -14.59 16.51 -18.01
C TYR A 74 -13.32 16.75 -17.19
N GLU A 75 -13.11 17.98 -16.71
CA GLU A 75 -11.99 18.31 -15.82
C GLU A 75 -12.01 17.41 -14.59
N ARG A 76 -13.17 17.30 -13.91
CA ARG A 76 -13.33 16.44 -12.75
C ARG A 76 -13.09 14.96 -13.06
N ALA A 77 -13.59 14.47 -14.19
CA ALA A 77 -13.37 13.10 -14.63
C ALA A 77 -11.87 12.82 -14.88
N ASN A 78 -11.17 13.76 -15.50
CA ASN A 78 -9.73 13.66 -15.76
C ASN A 78 -8.91 13.69 -14.46
N GLU A 79 -9.28 14.53 -13.48
CA GLU A 79 -8.67 14.52 -12.15
C GLU A 79 -8.81 13.15 -11.47
N LEU A 80 -10.03 12.59 -11.48
CA LEU A 80 -10.32 11.29 -10.88
C LEU A 80 -9.58 10.15 -11.61
N GLU A 81 -9.49 10.21 -12.94
CA GLU A 81 -8.73 9.25 -13.74
C GLU A 81 -7.23 9.31 -13.41
N ALA A 82 -6.65 10.51 -13.28
CA ALA A 82 -5.26 10.69 -12.87
C ALA A 82 -4.99 10.12 -11.47
N VAL A 83 -5.94 10.28 -10.54
CA VAL A 83 -5.85 9.67 -9.20
C VAL A 83 -5.88 8.14 -9.29
N LEU A 84 -6.77 7.55 -10.09
CA LEU A 84 -6.83 6.09 -10.27
C LEU A 84 -5.55 5.54 -10.92
N GLN A 85 -5.06 6.18 -11.97
CA GLN A 85 -3.82 5.79 -12.64
C GLN A 85 -2.62 5.83 -11.68
N ARG A 86 -2.51 6.89 -10.86
CA ARG A 86 -1.47 6.97 -9.83
C ARG A 86 -1.61 5.83 -8.81
N LYS A 87 -2.82 5.54 -8.31
CA LYS A 87 -3.05 4.42 -7.38
C LYS A 87 -2.66 3.08 -8.00
N GLN A 88 -2.94 2.87 -9.29
CA GLN A 88 -2.57 1.65 -10.01
C GLN A 88 -1.05 1.53 -10.20
N GLN A 89 -0.38 2.60 -10.64
CA GLN A 89 1.07 2.63 -10.80
C GLN A 89 1.79 2.32 -9.49
N ILE A 90 1.29 2.86 -8.36
CA ILE A 90 1.79 2.52 -7.03
C ILE A 90 1.72 1.00 -6.82
N VAL A 91 0.55 0.37 -6.99
CA VAL A 91 0.37 -1.08 -6.82
C VAL A 91 1.30 -1.90 -7.72
N GLU A 92 1.49 -1.47 -8.97
CA GLU A 92 2.35 -2.14 -9.94
C GLU A 92 3.83 -2.18 -9.51
N GLN A 93 4.33 -1.20 -8.72
CA GLN A 93 5.73 -1.17 -8.28
C GLN A 93 6.13 -2.37 -7.39
N LEU A 94 5.19 -2.98 -6.67
CA LEU A 94 5.47 -4.15 -5.83
C LEU A 94 5.05 -5.49 -6.46
N GLN A 95 4.38 -5.49 -7.62
CA GLN A 95 4.02 -6.74 -8.32
C GLN A 95 5.20 -7.70 -8.57
N PRO A 96 6.44 -7.23 -8.81
CA PRO A 96 7.58 -8.13 -8.96
C PRO A 96 7.99 -8.82 -7.64
N MET A 97 7.59 -8.29 -6.48
CA MET A 97 7.97 -8.84 -5.18
C MET A 97 6.99 -9.96 -4.75
N PRO A 98 7.47 -11.13 -4.28
CA PRO A 98 6.59 -12.11 -3.67
C PRO A 98 5.83 -11.55 -2.45
N ALA A 99 4.52 -11.78 -2.37
CA ALA A 99 3.65 -11.39 -1.25
C ALA A 99 3.90 -12.22 0.02
N HIS A 100 5.09 -12.07 0.59
CA HIS A 100 5.52 -12.77 1.79
C HIS A 100 6.45 -11.87 2.62
N PRO A 101 6.28 -11.75 3.95
CA PRO A 101 7.06 -10.81 4.76
C PRO A 101 8.57 -11.09 4.70
N VAL A 102 8.98 -12.37 4.65
CA VAL A 102 10.39 -12.74 4.48
C VAL A 102 11.02 -12.18 3.18
N ALA A 103 10.27 -11.94 2.11
CA ALA A 103 10.81 -11.35 0.87
C ALA A 103 11.32 -9.92 1.13
N TYR A 104 10.53 -9.10 1.83
CA TYR A 104 10.92 -7.78 2.30
C TYR A 104 12.14 -7.85 3.20
N LEU A 105 12.14 -8.76 4.17
CA LEU A 105 13.25 -8.90 5.11
C LEU A 105 14.56 -9.33 4.44
N ILE A 106 14.49 -10.15 3.38
CA ILE A 106 15.65 -10.47 2.53
C ILE A 106 16.20 -9.19 1.89
N CYS A 107 15.34 -8.34 1.31
CA CYS A 107 15.77 -7.10 0.67
C CYS A 107 16.49 -6.18 1.67
N TYR A 108 15.85 -5.87 2.81
CA TYR A 108 16.46 -5.04 3.87
C TYR A 108 17.74 -5.65 4.45
N HIS A 109 17.81 -6.98 4.58
CA HIS A 109 19.05 -7.65 5.01
C HIS A 109 20.17 -7.42 3.99
N LEU A 110 19.89 -7.64 2.71
CA LEU A 110 20.88 -7.54 1.64
C LEU A 110 21.35 -6.10 1.42
N ASP A 111 20.50 -5.09 1.59
CA ASP A 111 20.89 -3.67 1.64
C ASP A 111 21.94 -3.41 2.71
N HIS A 112 21.71 -3.97 3.91
CA HIS A 112 22.63 -3.78 5.03
C HIS A 112 23.98 -4.48 4.81
N VAL A 113 23.98 -5.68 4.22
CA VAL A 113 25.17 -6.54 4.15
C VAL A 113 25.85 -6.63 2.78
N ASP A 114 25.34 -5.94 1.76
CA ASP A 114 25.80 -5.93 0.36
C ASP A 114 25.85 -7.32 -0.33
N GLY A 115 25.22 -8.33 0.28
CA GLY A 115 25.10 -9.66 -0.29
C GLY A 115 25.10 -10.77 0.74
N ASN A 116 24.42 -11.88 0.46
CA ASN A 116 24.43 -13.06 1.31
C ASN A 116 23.96 -14.31 0.54
N TYR A 117 24.05 -15.48 1.16
CA TYR A 117 23.53 -16.74 0.61
C TYR A 117 22.34 -17.25 1.44
N PRO A 118 21.40 -18.00 0.84
CA PRO A 118 20.12 -18.34 1.46
C PRO A 118 20.21 -18.98 2.84
N LYS A 119 21.11 -19.95 3.04
CA LYS A 119 21.28 -20.61 4.34
C LYS A 119 21.71 -19.65 5.45
N SER A 120 22.55 -18.66 5.16
CA SER A 120 22.90 -17.65 6.18
C SER A 120 21.77 -16.66 6.41
N MET A 121 21.03 -16.27 5.36
CA MET A 121 19.87 -15.39 5.51
C MET A 121 18.77 -16.05 6.34
N ALA A 122 18.48 -17.32 6.10
CA ALA A 122 17.50 -18.10 6.87
C ALA A 122 17.77 -18.05 8.39
N GLY A 123 19.03 -18.24 8.80
CA GLY A 123 19.41 -18.16 10.21
C GLY A 123 19.34 -16.74 10.81
N TYR A 124 19.52 -15.69 10.01
CA TYR A 124 19.38 -14.30 10.48
C TYR A 124 17.92 -13.82 10.52
N LEU A 125 17.11 -14.36 9.62
CA LEU A 125 15.72 -13.99 9.46
C LEU A 125 14.77 -14.82 10.33
N ASP A 126 15.27 -15.82 11.05
CA ASP A 126 14.45 -16.83 11.73
C ASP A 126 13.40 -17.42 10.76
N ALA A 127 13.85 -17.80 9.56
CA ALA A 127 13.01 -18.26 8.48
C ALA A 127 13.45 -19.62 7.94
N GLU A 128 12.51 -20.37 7.39
CA GLU A 128 12.79 -21.67 6.78
C GLU A 128 13.75 -21.54 5.60
N ARG A 129 14.79 -22.38 5.57
CA ARG A 129 15.83 -22.31 4.55
C ARG A 129 15.26 -22.46 3.14
N ASP A 130 14.41 -23.45 2.94
CA ASP A 130 13.84 -23.75 1.61
C ASP A 130 12.95 -22.59 1.14
N ARG A 131 12.26 -21.91 2.07
CA ARG A 131 11.49 -20.70 1.78
C ARG A 131 12.39 -19.57 1.30
N VAL A 132 13.49 -19.30 2.02
CA VAL A 132 14.45 -18.26 1.62
C VAL A 132 15.09 -18.60 0.28
N GLU A 133 15.47 -19.85 0.03
CA GLU A 133 16.01 -20.29 -1.26
C GLU A 133 15.03 -20.07 -2.41
N GLN A 134 13.75 -20.37 -2.21
CA GLN A 134 12.72 -20.13 -3.22
C GLN A 134 12.49 -18.65 -3.46
N LEU A 135 12.32 -17.86 -2.39
CA LEU A 135 12.12 -16.41 -2.49
C LEU A 135 13.28 -15.71 -3.19
N CYS A 136 14.53 -16.12 -2.95
CA CYS A 136 15.67 -15.57 -3.67
C CYS A 136 15.62 -15.85 -5.18
N LYS A 137 15.16 -17.03 -5.60
CA LYS A 137 15.00 -17.36 -7.02
C LYS A 137 13.87 -16.56 -7.66
N ASP A 138 12.75 -16.43 -6.96
CA ASP A 138 11.59 -15.68 -7.45
C ASP A 138 11.95 -14.20 -7.62
N MET A 139 12.63 -13.62 -6.62
CA MET A 139 13.09 -12.24 -6.67
C MET A 139 14.25 -12.01 -7.65
N GLU A 140 15.09 -13.02 -7.92
CA GLU A 140 16.07 -12.96 -9.01
C GLU A 140 15.38 -12.93 -10.37
N ALA A 141 14.37 -13.78 -10.58
CA ALA A 141 13.59 -13.81 -11.83
C ALA A 141 12.80 -12.52 -12.05
N ALA A 142 12.43 -11.84 -10.95
CA ALA A 142 11.78 -10.53 -10.95
C ALA A 142 12.77 -9.34 -11.00
N GLU A 143 14.07 -9.61 -11.18
CA GLU A 143 15.13 -8.59 -11.25
C GLU A 143 15.28 -7.73 -9.99
N ILE A 144 14.70 -8.11 -8.85
CA ILE A 144 14.88 -7.44 -7.55
C ILE A 144 16.25 -7.80 -6.94
N LEU A 145 16.68 -9.05 -7.17
CA LEU A 145 17.98 -9.55 -6.73
C LEU A 145 18.83 -9.92 -7.94
N GLU A 146 20.15 -9.88 -7.76
CA GLU A 146 21.10 -10.39 -8.74
C GLU A 146 22.13 -11.33 -8.09
N ARG A 147 22.63 -12.28 -8.88
CA ARG A 147 23.66 -13.22 -8.43
C ARG A 147 25.04 -12.59 -8.45
N ILE A 148 25.84 -12.93 -7.45
CA ILE A 148 27.26 -12.55 -7.42
C ILE A 148 28.05 -13.63 -8.17
N GLU A 149 28.43 -13.35 -9.42
CA GLU A 149 29.07 -14.34 -10.33
C GLU A 149 30.52 -14.73 -9.96
N SER A 150 31.21 -13.95 -9.12
CA SER A 150 32.63 -14.16 -8.89
C SER A 150 32.89 -15.44 -8.10
N GLY A 151 33.65 -16.40 -8.66
CA GLY A 151 34.07 -17.65 -7.97
C GLY A 151 34.76 -17.44 -6.61
N THR A 152 35.10 -16.20 -6.29
CA THR A 152 35.55 -15.77 -4.98
C THR A 152 34.82 -14.51 -4.52
N VAL A 153 34.30 -14.51 -3.29
CA VAL A 153 33.62 -13.35 -2.73
C VAL A 153 34.48 -12.73 -1.65
N LYS A 154 34.76 -11.44 -1.84
CA LYS A 154 35.53 -10.60 -0.94
C LYS A 154 34.61 -9.89 0.05
N GLN A 155 35.07 -9.70 1.28
CA GLN A 155 34.29 -9.05 2.34
C GLN A 155 33.84 -7.63 1.97
N ARG A 156 34.67 -6.88 1.23
CA ARG A 156 34.30 -5.54 0.74
C ARG A 156 33.07 -5.50 -0.18
N ASN A 157 32.69 -6.65 -0.74
CA ASN A 157 31.52 -6.81 -1.60
C ASN A 157 30.38 -7.56 -0.88
N VAL A 158 30.63 -8.11 0.32
CA VAL A 158 29.68 -8.88 1.14
C VAL A 158 30.10 -8.75 2.61
N LYS A 159 29.46 -7.84 3.34
CA LYS A 159 29.77 -7.51 4.74
C LYS A 159 29.35 -8.59 5.74
N ALA A 160 28.39 -9.46 5.39
CA ALA A 160 27.97 -10.58 6.24
C ALA A 160 29.05 -11.64 6.48
N LYS A 161 30.17 -11.57 5.75
CA LYS A 161 31.29 -12.52 5.88
C LYS A 161 32.21 -12.16 7.03
N LYS A 162 32.66 -13.21 7.74
CA LYS A 162 33.67 -13.12 8.80
C LYS A 162 35.13 -13.11 8.29
N THR A 163 35.38 -13.54 7.05
CA THR A 163 36.73 -13.68 6.47
C THR A 163 36.92 -12.81 5.24
N ASN A 164 38.14 -12.28 5.04
CA ASN A 164 38.48 -11.36 3.94
C ASN A 164 38.09 -11.87 2.54
N GLU A 165 38.22 -13.17 2.30
CA GLU A 165 37.99 -13.79 0.99
C GLU A 165 37.59 -15.26 1.15
N VAL A 166 36.53 -15.70 0.46
CA VAL A 166 36.06 -17.10 0.50
C VAL A 166 35.70 -17.55 -0.92
N ARG A 167 36.20 -18.71 -1.33
CA ARG A 167 35.78 -19.38 -2.58
C ARG A 167 34.29 -19.73 -2.50
N GLN A 168 33.54 -19.41 -3.55
CA GLN A 168 32.11 -19.68 -3.56
C GLN A 168 31.83 -21.18 -3.68
N HIS A 169 31.11 -21.71 -2.69
CA HIS A 169 30.48 -23.04 -2.76
C HIS A 169 28.94 -22.95 -2.75
N HIS A 170 28.41 -21.73 -2.64
CA HIS A 170 26.98 -21.43 -2.56
C HIS A 170 26.69 -20.23 -3.47
N THR A 171 25.47 -20.16 -4.00
CA THR A 171 24.98 -18.99 -4.72
C THR A 171 24.78 -17.84 -3.74
N TYR A 172 25.43 -16.71 -4.02
CA TYR A 172 25.22 -15.46 -3.30
C TYR A 172 24.33 -14.54 -4.13
N TYR A 173 23.45 -13.83 -3.43
CA TYR A 173 22.60 -12.78 -3.98
C TYR A 173 22.97 -11.45 -3.36
N ARG A 174 22.75 -10.36 -4.10
CA ARG A 174 22.71 -8.98 -3.61
C ARG A 174 21.50 -8.27 -4.19
N LEU A 175 21.14 -7.11 -3.65
CA LEU A 175 20.14 -6.26 -4.27
C LEU A 175 20.61 -5.82 -5.66
N SER A 176 19.68 -5.84 -6.61
CA SER A 176 19.86 -5.15 -7.89
C SER A 176 19.60 -3.65 -7.72
N ARG A 177 19.77 -2.89 -8.80
CA ARG A 177 19.41 -1.48 -8.83
C ARG A 177 17.90 -1.27 -8.63
N GLU A 178 17.09 -2.14 -9.22
CA GLU A 178 15.64 -2.17 -9.10
C GLU A 178 15.23 -2.49 -7.65
N GLY A 179 15.92 -3.42 -6.99
CA GLY A 179 15.76 -3.69 -5.57
C GLY A 179 16.08 -2.49 -4.68
N ASP A 180 17.17 -1.76 -4.97
CA ASP A 180 17.51 -0.53 -4.24
C ASP A 180 16.44 0.56 -4.41
N HIS A 181 15.92 0.75 -5.63
CA HIS A 181 14.84 1.70 -5.88
C HIS A 181 13.56 1.30 -5.13
N LEU A 182 13.27 0.00 -5.06
CA LEU A 182 12.12 -0.52 -4.33
C LEU A 182 12.21 -0.22 -2.84
N LEU A 183 13.37 -0.40 -2.21
CA LEU A 183 13.55 -0.06 -0.80
C LEU A 183 13.41 1.44 -0.53
N ARG A 184 13.89 2.31 -1.44
CA ARG A 184 13.67 3.76 -1.34
C ARG A 184 12.19 4.10 -1.40
N PHE A 185 11.48 3.54 -2.38
CA PHE A 185 10.03 3.71 -2.50
C PHE A 185 9.28 3.26 -1.24
N LEU A 186 9.64 2.11 -0.66
CA LEU A 186 9.03 1.60 0.57
C LEU A 186 9.21 2.50 1.81
N SER A 187 10.17 3.42 1.78
CA SER A 187 10.39 4.41 2.85
C SER A 187 9.53 5.67 2.71
N GLU A 188 8.92 5.87 1.54
CA GLU A 188 8.03 6.98 1.21
C GLU A 188 6.57 6.63 1.53
N PRO A 189 5.69 7.62 1.78
CA PRO A 189 4.28 7.36 2.15
C PRO A 189 3.53 6.45 1.16
N GLU A 190 3.78 6.61 -0.13
CA GLU A 190 3.15 5.76 -1.16
C GLU A 190 3.64 4.31 -1.11
N GLY A 191 4.91 4.08 -0.83
CA GLY A 191 5.44 2.72 -0.69
C GLY A 191 5.00 2.05 0.60
N GLN A 192 4.88 2.82 1.69
CA GLN A 192 4.27 2.33 2.93
C GLN A 192 2.81 1.91 2.72
N LEU A 193 2.03 2.76 2.03
CA LEU A 193 0.67 2.44 1.61
C LEU A 193 0.62 1.18 0.75
N ASN A 194 1.54 1.05 -0.21
CA ASN A 194 1.60 -0.11 -1.08
C ASN A 194 2.01 -1.39 -0.35
N HIS A 195 2.91 -1.30 0.63
CA HIS A 195 3.29 -2.42 1.48
C HIS A 195 2.08 -3.05 2.17
N LEU A 196 1.19 -2.21 2.73
CA LEU A 196 -0.03 -2.67 3.40
C LEU A 196 -1.07 -3.24 2.43
N ARG A 197 -1.13 -2.75 1.19
CA ARG A 197 -1.95 -3.36 0.13
C ARG A 197 -1.41 -4.73 -0.28
N HIS A 198 -0.08 -4.87 -0.35
CA HIS A 198 0.58 -6.08 -0.77
C HIS A 198 0.59 -7.17 0.31
N LEU A 199 0.65 -6.78 1.59
CA LEU A 199 0.55 -7.67 2.74
C LEU A 199 -0.67 -7.28 3.61
N PRO A 200 -1.88 -7.77 3.30
CA PRO A 200 -3.10 -7.40 4.04
C PRO A 200 -3.03 -7.71 5.54
N ASP A 201 -2.35 -8.79 5.94
CA ASP A 201 -2.18 -9.10 7.37
C ASP A 201 -1.31 -8.06 8.10
N ALA A 202 -0.39 -7.39 7.39
CA ALA A 202 0.37 -6.27 7.95
C ALA A 202 -0.53 -5.07 8.23
N LYS A 203 -1.56 -4.83 7.39
CA LYS A 203 -2.60 -3.81 7.64
C LYS A 203 -3.37 -4.15 8.91
N THR A 204 -3.84 -5.39 9.05
CA THR A 204 -4.57 -5.84 10.26
C THR A 204 -3.73 -5.62 11.52
N ILE A 205 -2.46 -6.02 11.49
CA ILE A 205 -1.53 -5.82 12.61
C ILE A 205 -1.34 -4.32 12.91
N LEU A 206 -1.14 -3.48 11.90
CA LEU A 206 -0.95 -2.04 12.11
C LEU A 206 -2.18 -1.39 12.75
N GLN A 207 -3.39 -1.76 12.30
CA GLN A 207 -4.64 -1.30 12.91
C GLN A 207 -4.74 -1.69 14.38
N GLN A 208 -4.34 -2.92 14.74
CA GLN A 208 -4.30 -3.34 16.14
C GLN A 208 -3.28 -2.56 16.97
N VAL A 209 -2.07 -2.36 16.43
CA VAL A 209 -1.01 -1.60 17.11
C VAL A 209 -1.43 -0.16 17.36
N VAL A 210 -2.15 0.47 16.43
CA VAL A 210 -2.69 1.83 16.59
C VAL A 210 -3.79 1.87 17.67
N ASN A 211 -4.68 0.89 17.69
CA ASN A 211 -5.79 0.86 18.65
C ASN A 211 -5.37 0.46 20.07
N ASP A 212 -4.41 -0.45 20.20
CA ASP A 212 -3.97 -1.09 21.44
C ASP A 212 -2.44 -0.97 21.66
N ASP A 213 -1.90 0.25 21.59
CA ASP A 213 -0.48 0.54 21.85
C ASP A 213 -0.10 0.39 23.35
N PRO A 214 0.93 -0.39 23.71
CA PRO A 214 1.83 -1.16 22.85
C PRO A 214 1.37 -2.61 22.65
N HIS A 215 1.63 -3.16 21.46
CA HIS A 215 1.22 -4.51 21.07
C HIS A 215 2.41 -5.43 20.76
N SER A 216 2.21 -6.75 20.72
CA SER A 216 3.31 -7.72 20.49
C SER A 216 2.95 -8.81 19.50
N PRO A 217 3.94 -9.40 18.80
CA PRO A 217 3.70 -10.51 17.89
C PRO A 217 3.06 -11.73 18.55
N ARG A 218 3.34 -11.99 19.83
CA ARG A 218 2.73 -13.11 20.57
C ARG A 218 1.24 -12.88 20.81
N MET A 219 0.87 -11.66 21.21
CA MET A 219 -0.53 -11.30 21.42
C MET A 219 -1.30 -11.39 20.10
N THR A 220 -0.80 -10.75 19.04
CA THR A 220 -1.45 -10.78 17.73
C THR A 220 -1.57 -12.20 17.17
N ALA A 221 -0.55 -13.05 17.33
CA ALA A 221 -0.64 -14.45 16.87
C ALA A 221 -1.78 -15.23 17.55
N VAL A 222 -2.05 -14.94 18.82
CA VAL A 222 -3.18 -15.53 19.56
C VAL A 222 -4.49 -14.90 19.11
N ASP A 223 -4.58 -13.57 19.11
CA ASP A 223 -5.79 -12.81 18.81
C ASP A 223 -6.29 -13.10 17.38
N GLU A 224 -5.37 -13.21 16.41
CA GLU A 224 -5.66 -13.47 14.99
C GLU A 224 -5.57 -14.95 14.61
N THR A 225 -5.25 -15.85 15.54
CA THR A 225 -5.04 -17.29 15.26
C THR A 225 -4.04 -17.54 14.11
N MET A 226 -2.95 -16.76 14.08
CA MET A 226 -1.90 -16.83 13.07
C MET A 226 -0.63 -17.52 13.61
N GLN A 227 0.21 -18.03 12.70
CA GLN A 227 1.50 -18.61 13.10
C GLN A 227 2.43 -17.54 13.65
N PHE A 228 3.01 -17.78 14.84
CA PHE A 228 3.82 -16.79 15.55
C PHE A 228 4.98 -16.23 14.71
N GLU A 229 5.77 -17.08 14.04
CA GLU A 229 6.91 -16.59 13.25
C GLU A 229 6.46 -15.75 12.05
N TYR A 230 5.33 -16.07 11.42
CA TYR A 230 4.76 -15.26 10.35
C TYR A 230 4.37 -13.87 10.83
N VAL A 231 3.66 -13.79 11.95
CA VAL A 231 3.30 -12.51 12.61
C VAL A 231 4.55 -11.75 13.01
N ARG A 232 5.55 -12.42 13.60
CA ARG A 232 6.82 -11.81 13.97
C ARG A 232 7.56 -11.23 12.76
N HIS A 233 7.52 -11.91 11.61
CA HIS A 233 8.07 -11.37 10.36
C HIS A 233 7.29 -10.14 9.88
N LEU A 234 5.96 -10.12 9.97
CA LEU A 234 5.14 -8.94 9.63
C LEU A 234 5.46 -7.72 10.50
N TYR A 235 5.61 -7.90 11.82
CA TYR A 235 6.07 -6.82 12.70
C TYR A 235 7.46 -6.30 12.30
N ARG A 236 8.38 -7.20 11.94
CA ARG A 236 9.71 -6.81 11.44
C ARG A 236 9.60 -6.05 10.12
N THR A 237 8.71 -6.40 9.19
CA THR A 237 8.55 -5.65 7.95
C THR A 237 7.95 -4.27 8.21
N LEU A 238 6.90 -4.18 9.04
CA LEU A 238 6.30 -2.91 9.47
C LEU A 238 7.34 -1.98 10.11
N ARG A 239 8.25 -2.54 10.92
CA ARG A 239 9.37 -1.79 11.50
C ARG A 239 10.34 -1.29 10.42
N GLN A 240 10.73 -2.13 9.47
CA GLN A 240 11.67 -1.75 8.42
C GLN A 240 11.11 -0.66 7.50
N VAL A 241 9.81 -0.71 7.16
CA VAL A 241 9.15 0.35 6.38
C VAL A 241 8.85 1.60 7.23
N GLY A 242 9.09 1.57 8.55
CA GLY A 242 8.98 2.73 9.43
C GLY A 242 7.56 3.03 9.94
N LEU A 243 6.66 2.05 9.93
CA LEU A 243 5.28 2.20 10.42
C LEU A 243 5.12 1.87 11.90
N VAL A 244 6.03 1.06 12.46
CA VAL A 244 6.09 0.78 13.90
C VAL A 244 7.54 0.86 14.40
N VAL A 245 7.71 1.08 15.70
CA VAL A 245 9.01 1.00 16.38
C VAL A 245 8.92 0.09 17.59
N GLU A 246 10.04 -0.52 17.97
CA GLU A 246 10.10 -1.30 19.21
C GLU A 246 9.88 -0.38 20.42
N SER A 247 9.15 -0.88 21.40
CA SER A 247 8.74 -0.15 22.59
C SER A 247 9.23 -0.87 23.84
N ASP A 248 9.79 -0.09 24.77
CA ASP A 248 10.09 -0.57 26.12
C ASP A 248 8.85 -0.61 27.03
N ARG A 249 7.73 -0.04 26.56
CA ARG A 249 6.46 -0.04 27.30
C ARG A 249 5.80 -1.42 27.18
N THR A 250 5.25 -1.90 28.28
CA THR A 250 4.37 -3.07 28.32
C THR A 250 2.90 -2.64 28.35
N PRO A 251 1.98 -3.43 27.79
CA PRO A 251 0.55 -3.15 27.91
C PRO A 251 0.13 -3.06 29.38
N ALA A 252 -0.83 -2.18 29.68
CA ALA A 252 -1.50 -2.22 30.98
C ALA A 252 -2.16 -3.60 31.15
N LYS A 253 -2.05 -4.21 32.33
CA LYS A 253 -2.56 -5.56 32.64
C LYS A 253 -3.91 -5.80 31.95
N ARG A 254 -3.92 -6.59 30.88
CA ARG A 254 -5.14 -7.24 30.39
C ARG A 254 -5.57 -8.23 31.49
N ASP A 255 -6.86 -8.27 31.83
CA ASP A 255 -7.42 -9.26 32.76
C ASP A 255 -7.34 -10.64 32.10
N ASP A 256 -6.15 -11.24 32.17
CA ASP A 256 -5.85 -12.52 31.56
C ASP A 256 -6.45 -13.65 32.39
N SER A 257 -7.61 -14.15 31.96
CA SER A 257 -8.12 -15.46 32.38
C SER A 257 -7.60 -16.63 31.52
N ALA A 258 -6.67 -16.36 30.58
CA ALA A 258 -6.17 -17.35 29.63
C ALA A 258 -4.65 -17.63 29.70
N SER A 259 -3.85 -16.82 30.39
CA SER A 259 -2.39 -17.01 30.47
C SER A 259 -1.96 -17.74 31.75
N GLN A 260 -2.53 -18.92 32.00
CA GLN A 260 -2.01 -19.81 33.03
C GLN A 260 -1.97 -21.26 32.57
N LYS A 261 -1.02 -21.53 31.66
CA LYS A 261 -0.36 -22.83 31.48
C LYS A 261 0.87 -22.64 30.58
N ASP A 262 1.95 -22.23 31.21
CA ASP A 262 3.29 -22.81 31.10
C ASP A 262 4.29 -21.77 31.62
N GLY A 263 5.16 -22.22 32.53
CA GLY A 263 6.07 -21.36 33.28
C GLY A 263 7.23 -20.86 32.44
N ASP A 264 6.95 -20.02 31.44
CA ASP A 264 7.97 -19.23 30.76
C ASP A 264 7.80 -17.76 31.15
N SER A 265 8.84 -17.25 31.80
CA SER A 265 8.89 -15.92 32.38
C SER A 265 8.54 -14.80 31.40
N THR A 266 8.01 -13.70 31.92
CA THR A 266 7.79 -12.40 31.25
C THR A 266 9.07 -11.76 30.67
N HIS A 267 10.19 -12.48 30.61
CA HIS A 267 11.43 -12.06 29.98
C HIS A 267 11.43 -12.45 28.49
N GLY A 268 11.36 -11.45 27.61
CA GLY A 268 11.69 -11.60 26.19
C GLY A 268 10.57 -11.35 25.18
N GLN A 269 9.44 -10.75 25.59
CA GLN A 269 8.46 -10.24 24.62
C GLN A 269 8.91 -8.88 24.09
N THR A 270 9.01 -8.75 22.76
CA THR A 270 9.20 -7.48 22.08
C THR A 270 7.84 -6.83 21.83
N TYR A 271 7.69 -5.59 22.27
CA TYR A 271 6.50 -4.78 22.02
C TYR A 271 6.77 -3.73 20.95
N TYR A 272 5.72 -3.28 20.29
CA TYR A 272 5.76 -2.28 19.23
C TYR A 272 4.69 -1.22 19.45
N THR A 273 5.03 0.02 19.10
CA THR A 273 4.15 1.20 19.09
C THR A 273 4.08 1.74 17.67
N PRO A 274 2.95 2.35 17.25
CA PRO A 274 2.88 3.01 15.95
C PRO A 274 3.84 4.21 15.89
N THR A 275 4.28 4.57 14.69
CA THR A 275 4.93 5.87 14.43
C THR A 275 3.89 6.91 14.02
N ASP A 276 4.27 8.20 14.01
CA ASP A 276 3.39 9.28 13.52
C ASP A 276 2.87 9.06 12.10
N LYS A 277 3.58 8.27 11.28
CA LYS A 277 3.20 7.92 9.91
C LYS A 277 2.11 6.84 9.84
N ALA A 278 1.91 6.06 10.90
CA ALA A 278 1.02 4.92 10.89
C ALA A 278 -0.44 5.35 10.63
N ASP A 279 -0.90 6.37 11.35
CA ASP A 279 -2.25 6.90 11.22
C ASP A 279 -2.49 7.51 9.84
N GLU A 280 -1.55 8.34 9.36
CA GLU A 280 -1.62 8.97 8.03
C GLU A 280 -1.76 7.92 6.91
N VAL A 281 -0.99 6.82 7.00
CA VAL A 281 -1.02 5.75 5.99
C VAL A 281 -2.29 4.91 6.10
N LEU A 282 -2.81 4.66 7.31
CA LEU A 282 -4.09 3.97 7.50
C LEU A 282 -5.26 4.79 6.97
N GLU A 283 -5.31 6.10 7.23
CA GLU A 283 -6.33 7.00 6.67
C GLU A 283 -6.27 7.01 5.14
N ALA A 284 -5.06 7.06 4.56
CA ALA A 284 -4.86 7.02 3.11
C ALA A 284 -5.27 5.68 2.46
N LEU A 285 -5.31 4.57 3.21
CA LEU A 285 -5.83 3.29 2.73
C LEU A 285 -7.35 3.29 2.56
N GLU A 286 -8.05 4.12 3.33
CA GLU A 286 -9.51 4.16 3.39
C GLU A 286 -10.12 5.21 2.43
N ALA A 287 -9.28 6.03 1.79
CA ALA A 287 -9.65 7.08 0.82
C ALA A 287 -9.53 6.65 -0.66
#